data_AF-A0AAV8VMP3-F1
#
_entry.id   AF-A0AAV8VMP3-F1
#
_cell.length_a   1.000
_cell.length_b   1.000
_cell.length_c   1.000
_cell.angle_alpha   90.00
_cell.angle_beta   90.00
_cell.angle_gamma   90.00
#
_symmetry.space_group_name_H-M   'P 1'
#
loop_
_entity.id
_entity.type
_entity.pdbx_description
1 polymer ?
#
loop_
_entity_poly.entity_id
_entity_poly.type
_entity_poly.pdbx_seq_one_letter_code
_entity_poly.pdbx_strand_id
1 'polypeptide(L)'
;MSQNIILTGNLDMLHSLYDFKATYAKTLSFKNNEYFLLHQTNTKHKNWWEVINERGQMGYIPSNYVETVTVNPSFYIQFLENCLEHLRKNDTLSECTIGDRNEVIMRLKELKRQVEQLPEISRNSIGADCDDMPPLLFKNSDGKSF
;
A
#
# COMPACT_ATOMS: atom_id res chain seq x y z
N MET A 1 -1.41 -14.00 25.71
CA MET A 1 -0.46 -12.95 25.30
C MET A 1 -0.34 -12.96 23.78
N SER A 2 -1.32 -12.37 23.12
CA SER A 2 -1.39 -12.37 21.65
C SER A 2 -1.30 -10.91 21.23
N GLN A 3 -0.08 -10.44 20.96
CA GLN A 3 0.07 -9.17 20.28
C GLN A 3 -0.30 -9.44 18.83
N ASN A 4 -1.60 -9.29 18.57
CA ASN A 4 -2.19 -9.34 17.26
C ASN A 4 -1.42 -8.34 16.39
N ILE A 5 -1.05 -8.81 15.20
CA ILE A 5 -0.63 -8.02 14.05
C ILE A 5 -1.36 -6.67 14.08
N ILE A 6 -0.62 -5.58 13.83
CA ILE A 6 -1.16 -4.26 13.56
C ILE A 6 -2.10 -4.39 12.34
N LEU A 7 -3.35 -4.72 12.62
CA LEU A 7 -4.52 -4.68 11.75
C LEU A 7 -5.50 -3.70 12.44
N THR A 8 -4.99 -2.56 12.89
CA THR A 8 -5.80 -1.55 13.57
C THR A 8 -6.57 -0.75 12.54
N GLY A 9 -7.31 -1.36 11.61
CA GLY A 9 -8.20 -0.66 10.67
C GLY A 9 -7.59 0.48 9.83
N ASN A 10 -6.28 0.70 9.95
CA ASN A 10 -5.49 1.76 9.37
C ASN A 10 -4.56 1.08 8.37
N LEU A 11 -4.43 1.69 7.21
CA LEU A 11 -3.65 1.19 6.08
C LEU A 11 -2.16 1.44 6.35
N ASP A 12 -1.65 0.79 7.38
CA ASP A 12 -0.31 1.03 7.90
C ASP A 12 0.72 0.32 7.02
N MET A 13 1.64 1.10 6.50
CA MET A 13 2.79 0.68 5.71
C MET A 13 4.07 1.15 6.38
N LEU A 14 5.19 0.56 6.00
CA LEU A 14 6.50 1.01 6.45
C LEU A 14 7.11 1.90 5.37
N HIS A 15 7.60 3.07 5.76
CA HIS A 15 8.32 3.99 4.89
C HIS A 15 9.78 4.06 5.33
N SER A 16 10.72 3.88 4.39
CA SER A 16 12.15 4.01 4.70
C SER A 16 12.59 5.47 4.74
N LEU A 17 13.23 5.83 5.84
CA LEU A 17 13.81 7.16 6.05
C LEU A 17 15.22 7.28 5.46
N TYR A 18 15.97 6.18 5.46
CA TYR A 18 17.38 6.15 5.07
C TYR A 18 17.64 4.98 4.12
N ASP A 19 18.72 5.07 3.34
CA ASP A 19 19.22 3.93 2.60
C ASP A 19 19.84 2.90 3.55
N PHE A 20 19.60 1.63 3.27
CA PHE A 20 20.13 0.52 4.04
C PHE A 20 20.66 -0.56 3.10
N LYS A 21 21.95 -0.82 3.20
CA LYS A 21 22.60 -1.90 2.48
C LYS A 21 22.67 -3.15 3.36
N ALA A 22 21.84 -4.13 3.05
CA ALA A 22 21.89 -5.45 3.65
C ALA A 22 23.28 -6.07 3.54
N THR A 23 23.80 -6.54 4.67
CA THR A 23 25.06 -7.29 4.76
C THR A 23 24.83 -8.79 4.93
N TYR A 24 23.61 -9.20 5.31
CA TYR A 24 23.25 -10.59 5.54
C TYR A 24 22.26 -11.08 4.48
N ALA A 25 22.36 -12.36 4.11
CA ALA A 25 21.49 -12.97 3.09
C ALA A 25 19.98 -12.93 3.46
N LYS A 26 19.66 -12.87 4.76
CA LYS A 26 18.27 -12.77 5.24
C LYS A 26 17.76 -11.32 5.37
N THR A 27 18.64 -10.34 5.21
CA THR A 27 18.27 -8.92 5.34
C THR A 27 17.97 -8.31 3.98
N LEU A 28 16.98 -7.44 3.92
CA LEU A 28 16.58 -6.77 2.70
C LEU A 28 17.36 -5.45 2.53
N SER A 29 18.00 -5.25 1.39
CA SER A 29 18.60 -3.96 1.02
C SER A 29 17.55 -3.05 0.39
N PHE A 30 17.52 -1.79 0.81
CA PHE A 30 16.60 -0.79 0.31
C PHE A 30 17.24 0.60 0.30
N LYS A 31 16.61 1.52 -0.42
CA LYS A 31 16.92 2.95 -0.46
C LYS A 31 15.95 3.73 0.42
N ASN A 32 16.30 4.97 0.71
CA ASN A 32 15.37 5.90 1.32
C ASN A 32 14.15 6.10 0.41
N ASN A 33 13.01 6.41 1.01
CA ASN A 33 11.75 6.68 0.33
C ASN A 33 11.14 5.48 -0.41
N GLU A 34 11.41 4.26 0.07
CA GLU A 34 10.73 3.02 -0.34
C GLU A 34 9.63 2.65 0.68
N TYR A 35 8.66 1.87 0.21
CA TYR A 35 7.54 1.40 1.02
C TYR A 35 7.58 -0.12 1.16
N PHE A 36 7.18 -0.60 2.34
CA PHE A 36 7.13 -2.03 2.65
C PHE A 36 5.85 -2.39 3.38
N LEU A 37 5.42 -3.64 3.19
CA LEU A 37 4.37 -4.24 4.01
C LEU A 37 4.99 -4.95 5.20
N LEU A 38 4.47 -4.65 6.38
CA LEU A 38 4.87 -5.33 7.59
C LEU A 38 4.29 -6.75 7.61
N HIS A 39 5.15 -7.76 7.62
CA HIS A 39 4.73 -9.16 7.69
C HIS A 39 4.74 -9.67 9.14
N GLN A 40 5.88 -9.52 9.83
CA GLN A 40 6.05 -10.03 11.18
C GLN A 40 7.02 -9.17 12.01
N THR A 41 6.57 -8.76 13.19
CA THR A 41 7.41 -8.04 14.18
C THR A 41 7.90 -8.95 15.31
N ASN A 42 7.30 -10.13 15.49
CA ASN A 42 7.64 -11.07 16.55
C ASN A 42 8.81 -11.99 16.15
N THR A 43 9.91 -11.38 15.75
CA THR A 43 11.15 -12.11 15.48
C THR A 43 11.93 -12.29 16.78
N LYS A 44 12.91 -13.20 16.82
CA LYS A 44 13.81 -13.38 17.97
C LYS A 44 14.52 -12.08 18.40
N HIS A 45 14.60 -11.10 17.50
CA HIS A 45 15.22 -9.80 17.74
C HIS A 45 14.17 -8.69 17.61
N LYS A 46 13.76 -8.10 18.74
CA LYS A 46 12.70 -7.06 18.81
C LYS A 46 12.88 -5.87 17.86
N ASN A 47 14.12 -5.58 17.43
CA ASN A 47 14.45 -4.43 16.57
C ASN A 47 14.44 -4.78 15.07
N TRP A 48 14.22 -6.04 14.70
CA TRP A 48 14.21 -6.52 13.31
C TRP A 48 12.82 -6.97 12.92
N TRP A 49 12.28 -6.34 11.88
CA TRP A 49 10.97 -6.63 11.35
C TRP A 49 11.10 -7.34 10.01
N GLU A 50 10.27 -8.36 9.83
CA GLU A 50 10.12 -9.03 8.55
C GLU A 50 9.11 -8.27 7.71
N VAL A 51 9.53 -7.90 6.51
CA VAL A 51 8.76 -7.05 5.60
C VAL A 51 8.75 -7.61 4.19
N ILE A 52 7.82 -7.10 3.38
CA ILE A 52 7.65 -7.46 1.97
C ILE A 52 7.81 -6.17 1.15
N ASN A 53 8.72 -6.19 0.18
CA ASN A 53 8.88 -5.09 -0.79
C ASN A 53 7.87 -5.22 -1.95
N GLU A 54 7.68 -4.16 -2.74
CA GLU A 54 6.93 -4.13 -4.02
C GLU A 54 7.32 -5.21 -5.01
N ARG A 55 8.56 -5.72 -4.90
CA ARG A 55 9.06 -6.82 -5.71
C ARG A 55 8.53 -8.19 -5.27
N GLY A 56 7.81 -8.24 -4.14
CA GLY A 56 7.39 -9.48 -3.50
C GLY A 56 8.47 -10.18 -2.69
N GLN A 57 9.61 -9.53 -2.49
CA GLN A 57 10.73 -10.12 -1.75
C GLN A 57 10.53 -9.92 -0.26
N MET A 58 10.70 -10.99 0.50
CA MET A 58 10.62 -10.99 1.95
C MET A 58 12.02 -10.86 2.54
N GLY A 59 12.17 -10.05 3.58
CA GLY A 59 13.43 -9.98 4.30
C GLY A 59 13.33 -9.17 5.59
N TYR A 60 14.38 -9.25 6.39
CA TYR A 60 14.47 -8.50 7.64
C TYR A 60 15.05 -7.11 7.43
N ILE A 61 14.43 -6.12 8.07
CA ILE A 61 14.92 -4.75 8.11
C ILE A 61 14.99 -4.23 9.56
N PRO A 62 15.91 -3.30 9.86
CA PRO A 62 15.95 -2.66 11.16
C PRO A 62 14.82 -1.63 11.29
N SER A 63 14.01 -1.77 12.35
CA SER A 63 12.92 -0.84 12.68
C SER A 63 13.38 0.62 12.83
N ASN A 64 14.64 0.88 13.18
CA ASN A 64 15.18 2.25 13.30
C ASN A 64 15.30 3.01 11.97
N TYR A 65 15.25 2.31 10.83
CA TYR A 65 15.41 2.90 9.50
C TYR A 65 14.07 3.11 8.78
N VAL A 66 12.99 2.64 9.40
CA VAL A 66 11.64 2.73 8.85
C VAL A 66 10.69 3.32 9.86
N GLU A 67 9.66 3.98 9.36
CA GLU A 67 8.54 4.48 10.15
C GLU A 67 7.24 3.85 9.67
N THR A 68 6.30 3.66 10.58
CA THR A 68 4.95 3.22 10.22
C THR A 68 4.13 4.43 9.80
N VAL A 69 3.67 4.43 8.56
CA VAL A 69 2.85 5.48 7.96
C VAL A 69 1.51 4.92 7.51
N THR A 70 0.44 5.65 7.80
CA THR A 70 -0.89 5.31 7.27
C THR A 70 -1.04 5.91 5.87
N VAL A 71 -1.30 5.08 4.87
CA VAL A 71 -1.45 5.51 3.47
C VAL A 71 -2.92 5.56 3.05
N ASN A 72 -3.19 6.18 1.90
CA ASN A 72 -4.51 6.14 1.29
C ASN A 72 -4.89 4.71 0.83
N PRO A 73 -6.17 4.33 0.89
CA PRO A 73 -6.63 3.00 0.46
C PRO A 73 -6.24 2.72 -0.99
N SER A 74 -6.41 3.70 -1.88
CA SER A 74 -6.04 3.56 -3.29
C SER A 74 -4.56 3.26 -3.49
N PHE A 75 -3.68 3.94 -2.74
CA PHE A 75 -2.23 3.71 -2.80
C PHE A 75 -1.89 2.31 -2.25
N TYR A 76 -2.49 1.93 -1.13
CA TYR A 76 -2.30 0.61 -0.54
C TYR A 76 -2.73 -0.51 -1.50
N ILE A 77 -3.90 -0.39 -2.14
CA ILE A 77 -4.37 -1.36 -3.14
C ILE A 77 -3.39 -1.42 -4.31
N GLN A 78 -2.97 -0.28 -4.85
CA GLN A 78 -2.02 -0.22 -5.96
C GLN A 78 -0.70 -0.91 -5.61
N PHE A 79 -0.20 -0.69 -4.39
CA PHE A 79 1.01 -1.35 -3.88
C PHE A 79 0.82 -2.87 -3.79
N LEU A 80 -0.31 -3.34 -3.25
CA LEU A 80 -0.64 -4.77 -3.17
C LEU A 80 -0.70 -5.41 -4.56
N GLU A 81 -1.30 -4.74 -5.54
CA GLU A 81 -1.37 -5.20 -6.93
C GLU A 81 0.01 -5.27 -7.57
N ASN A 82 0.84 -4.24 -7.36
CA ASN A 82 2.20 -4.21 -7.87
C ASN A 82 3.04 -5.36 -7.27
N CYS A 83 2.94 -5.58 -5.96
CA CYS A 83 3.50 -6.73 -5.26
C CYS A 83 3.05 -8.06 -5.91
N LEU A 84 1.75 -8.24 -6.10
CA LEU A 84 1.17 -9.46 -6.68
C LEU A 84 1.62 -9.71 -8.12
N GLU A 85 1.72 -8.66 -8.93
CA GLU A 85 2.21 -8.76 -10.30
C GLU A 85 3.69 -9.17 -10.35
N HIS A 86 4.54 -8.56 -9.53
CA HIS A 86 5.94 -8.92 -9.45
C HIS A 86 6.12 -10.34 -8.93
N LEU A 87 5.33 -10.72 -7.91
CA LEU A 87 5.26 -12.09 -7.42
C LEU A 87 4.73 -13.07 -8.46
N ARG A 88 4.01 -12.65 -9.49
CA ARG A 88 3.56 -13.53 -10.58
C ARG A 88 4.60 -13.63 -11.70
N LYS A 89 5.32 -12.54 -11.97
CA LYS A 89 6.30 -12.42 -13.07
C LYS A 89 7.69 -12.98 -12.72
N ASN A 90 8.14 -12.87 -11.46
CA ASN A 90 9.47 -13.30 -11.03
C ASN A 90 9.55 -14.82 -10.79
N ASP A 91 9.62 -15.61 -11.87
CA ASP A 91 9.97 -17.04 -11.82
C ASP A 91 11.48 -17.29 -11.93
N THR A 92 12.30 -16.25 -12.14
CA THR A 92 13.63 -16.46 -12.74
C THR A 92 14.86 -16.09 -11.93
N LEU A 93 14.80 -15.44 -10.76
CA LEU A 93 16.00 -15.34 -9.89
C LEU A 93 15.66 -14.82 -8.49
N SER A 94 16.19 -15.50 -7.46
CA SER A 94 16.29 -15.13 -6.03
C SER A 94 15.44 -15.96 -5.06
N GLU A 95 16.17 -16.71 -4.23
CA GLU A 95 15.76 -17.56 -3.12
C GLU A 95 14.71 -16.91 -2.20
N CYS A 96 13.47 -17.36 -2.33
CA CYS A 96 12.50 -17.37 -1.24
C CYS A 96 11.79 -18.73 -1.31
N THR A 97 11.64 -19.41 -0.18
CA THR A 97 11.07 -20.77 -0.13
C THR A 97 9.72 -20.77 -0.85
N ILE A 98 9.52 -21.72 -1.76
CA ILE A 98 8.32 -21.83 -2.62
C ILE A 98 7.01 -21.85 -1.79
N GLY A 99 7.07 -22.26 -0.51
CA GLY A 99 5.96 -22.22 0.43
C GLY A 99 5.55 -20.80 0.87
N ASP A 100 6.52 -19.91 1.08
CA ASP A 100 6.26 -18.55 1.57
C ASP A 100 5.58 -17.68 0.49
N ARG A 101 5.94 -17.85 -0.80
CA ARG A 101 5.39 -17.08 -1.93
C ARG A 101 3.86 -17.23 -2.05
N ASN A 102 3.35 -18.46 -1.98
CA ASN A 102 1.91 -18.71 -2.13
C ASN A 102 1.11 -18.17 -0.94
N GLU A 103 1.65 -18.30 0.27
CA GLU A 103 1.04 -17.73 1.48
C GLU A 103 0.96 -16.20 1.38
N VAL A 104 2.05 -15.55 0.95
CA VAL A 104 2.09 -14.11 0.70
C VAL A 104 1.03 -13.70 -0.32
N ILE A 105 0.93 -14.41 -1.45
CA ILE A 105 -0.07 -14.11 -2.47
C ILE A 105 -1.48 -14.19 -1.90
N MET A 106 -1.79 -15.22 -1.09
CA MET A 106 -3.10 -15.34 -0.45
C MET A 106 -3.35 -14.21 0.55
N ARG A 107 -2.35 -13.86 1.37
CA ARG A 107 -2.39 -12.74 2.33
C ARG A 107 -2.65 -11.41 1.63
N LEU A 108 -1.92 -11.10 0.56
CA LEU A 108 -2.05 -9.84 -0.19
C LEU A 108 -3.43 -9.72 -0.84
N LYS A 109 -3.96 -10.81 -1.41
CA LYS A 109 -5.32 -10.85 -1.96
C LYS A 109 -6.38 -10.60 -0.89
N GLU A 110 -6.23 -11.23 0.28
CA GLU A 110 -7.15 -11.05 1.39
C GLU A 110 -7.08 -9.64 1.99
N LEU A 111 -5.89 -9.06 2.08
CA LEU A 111 -5.70 -7.65 2.48
C LEU A 111 -6.38 -6.70 1.50
N LYS A 112 -6.19 -6.90 0.18
CA LYS A 112 -6.85 -6.12 -0.85
C LYS A 112 -8.37 -6.18 -0.69
N ARG A 113 -8.94 -7.38 -0.56
CA ARG A 113 -10.37 -7.61 -0.36
C ARG A 113 -10.91 -6.89 0.87
N GLN A 114 -10.15 -6.87 1.97
CA GLN A 114 -10.55 -6.18 3.20
C GLN A 114 -10.61 -4.66 3.01
N VAL A 115 -9.63 -4.09 2.32
CA VAL A 115 -9.56 -2.65 2.06
C VAL A 115 -10.62 -2.19 1.06
N GLU A 116 -10.93 -3.00 0.04
CA GLU A 116 -12.02 -2.72 -0.92
C GLU A 116 -13.42 -2.77 -0.28
N GLN A 117 -13.58 -3.52 0.81
CA GLN A 117 -14.84 -3.59 1.56
C GLN A 117 -15.02 -2.44 2.57
N LEU A 118 -14.00 -1.60 2.78
CA LEU A 118 -14.15 -0.41 3.61
C LEU A 118 -15.02 0.63 2.86
N PRO A 119 -16.06 1.20 3.49
CA PRO A 119 -16.97 2.14 2.85
C PRO A 119 -16.36 3.52 2.52
N GLU A 120 -15.04 3.69 2.61
CA GLU A 120 -14.33 4.97 2.46
C GLU A 120 -13.89 5.31 1.02
N ILE A 121 -14.43 4.65 -0.01
CA ILE A 121 -14.18 5.00 -1.43
C ILE A 121 -15.15 6.08 -1.96
N SER A 122 -16.06 6.61 -1.13
CA SER A 122 -17.11 7.54 -1.60
C SER A 122 -16.77 9.04 -1.53
N ARG A 123 -15.55 9.45 -1.16
CA ARG A 123 -15.21 10.89 -1.08
C ARG A 123 -13.86 11.25 -1.68
N ASN A 124 -13.65 10.91 -2.94
CA ASN A 124 -12.77 11.75 -3.77
C ASN A 124 -13.42 12.01 -5.12
N SER A 125 -14.60 12.63 -5.08
CA SER A 125 -15.14 13.41 -6.18
C SER A 125 -14.22 14.62 -6.38
N ILE A 126 -13.11 14.43 -7.11
CA ILE A 126 -12.50 15.55 -7.80
C ILE A 126 -13.43 15.87 -8.97
N GLY A 127 -14.27 16.87 -8.74
CA GLY A 127 -15.09 17.47 -9.79
C GLY A 127 -14.19 18.11 -10.84
N ALA A 128 -14.42 17.73 -12.09
CA ALA A 128 -14.11 18.51 -13.28
C ALA A 128 -14.81 17.84 -14.47
N ASP A 129 -16.12 17.70 -14.41
CA ASP A 129 -16.94 17.54 -15.62
C ASP A 129 -17.73 18.85 -15.75
N CYS A 130 -17.10 19.78 -16.46
CA CYS A 130 -17.69 21.06 -16.82
C CYS A 130 -17.84 21.02 -18.33
N ASP A 131 -18.80 20.25 -18.81
CA ASP A 131 -19.26 20.35 -20.19
C ASP A 131 -20.79 20.30 -20.22
N ASP A 132 -21.33 21.26 -20.97
CA ASP A 132 -22.71 21.37 -21.43
C ASP A 132 -23.80 21.83 -20.43
N MET A 133 -23.74 23.13 -20.08
CA MET A 133 -24.93 23.87 -19.65
C MET A 133 -25.55 24.57 -20.86
N PRO A 134 -26.73 24.15 -21.36
CA PRO A 134 -27.44 24.88 -22.41
C PRO A 134 -27.99 26.23 -21.89
N PRO A 135 -28.11 27.24 -22.78
CA PRO A 135 -28.40 28.62 -22.38
C PRO A 135 -29.81 28.79 -21.80
N LEU A 136 -29.86 29.64 -20.76
CA LEU A 136 -31.00 29.93 -19.92
C LEU A 136 -32.20 30.47 -20.71
N LEU A 137 -33.34 29.78 -20.59
CA LEU A 137 -34.64 30.32 -20.97
C LEU A 137 -35.49 30.57 -19.72
N PHE A 138 -35.29 31.72 -19.10
CA PHE A 138 -36.32 32.33 -18.25
C PHE A 138 -36.70 33.68 -18.83
N LYS A 139 -37.80 33.67 -19.59
CA LYS A 139 -38.67 34.82 -19.77
C LYS A 139 -39.33 35.04 -18.38
N ASN A 140 -39.35 36.25 -17.82
CA ASN A 140 -40.48 37.14 -18.00
C ASN A 140 -40.33 38.47 -17.21
N SER A 141 -40.81 39.54 -17.87
CA SER A 141 -41.80 40.51 -17.39
C SER A 141 -41.48 41.66 -16.43
N ASP A 142 -40.28 42.26 -16.47
CA ASP A 142 -40.15 43.66 -16.04
C ASP A 142 -39.22 44.44 -16.99
N GLY A 143 -39.83 45.28 -17.81
CA GLY A 143 -39.17 45.98 -18.91
C GLY A 143 -38.17 47.03 -18.45
N LYS A 144 -36.90 46.84 -18.83
CA LYS A 144 -35.99 47.94 -19.18
C LYS A 144 -34.83 47.44 -20.03
N SER A 145 -34.74 47.96 -21.24
CA SER A 145 -33.68 47.69 -22.21
C SER A 145 -32.48 48.60 -21.95
N PHE A 146 -31.27 48.05 -22.01
CA PHE A 146 -30.09 48.73 -22.53
C PHE A 146 -29.31 47.73 -23.38
#